data_AF-A0A958DBJ6-F1
#
_entry.id   AF-A0A958DBJ6-F1
#
_cell.length_a   1.000
_cell.length_b   1.000
_cell.length_c   1.000
_cell.angle_alpha   90.00
_cell.angle_beta   90.00
_cell.angle_gamma   90.00
#
_symmetry.space_group_name_H-M   'P 1'
#
loop_
_entity.id
_entity.type
_entity.pdbx_description
1 polymer ?
#
loop_
_entity_poly.entity_id
_entity_poly.type
_entity_poly.pdbx_seq_one_letter_code
_entity_poly.pdbx_strand_id
1 'polypeptide(L)' 'MDTTPIVARLTVIANSVNALLEMQELTHDEFVHDWIIRTSVERNFQVAIQAALDIGSIILAASRVQTPGEY' A
#
# COMPACT_ATOMS: atom_id res chain seq x y z
N MET A 1 -3.81 -23.01 0.97
CA MET A 1 -3.01 -21.84 1.37
C MET A 1 -3.79 -21.14 2.47
N ASP A 2 -3.16 -20.81 3.60
CA ASP A 2 -3.78 -19.96 4.61
C ASP A 2 -3.93 -18.54 4.06
N THR A 3 -5.16 -18.01 4.06
CA THR A 3 -5.50 -16.70 3.49
C THR A 3 -5.48 -15.58 4.52
N THR A 4 -5.35 -15.90 5.81
CA THR A 4 -5.23 -14.94 6.92
C THR A 4 -4.19 -13.83 6.63
N PRO A 5 -2.95 -14.13 6.17
CA PRO A 5 -1.96 -13.09 5.90
C PRO A 5 -2.33 -12.18 4.72
N ILE A 6 -3.14 -12.67 3.76
CA ILE A 6 -3.64 -11.88 2.63
C ILE A 6 -4.75 -10.94 3.09
N VAL A 7 -5.71 -11.45 3.87
CA VAL A 7 -6.82 -10.64 4.42
C VAL A 7 -6.28 -9.48 5.25
N ALA A 8 -5.29 -9.73 6.11
CA ALA A 8 -4.65 -8.67 6.89
C ALA A 8 -4.04 -7.57 6.02
N ARG A 9 -3.40 -7.93 4.89
CA ARG A 9 -2.79 -6.97 3.96
C ARG A 9 -3.84 -6.22 3.13
N LEU A 10 -4.94 -6.86 2.77
CA LEU A 10 -6.09 -6.17 2.16
C LEU A 10 -6.67 -5.10 3.09
N THR A 11 -6.75 -5.38 4.41
CA THR A 11 -7.15 -4.37 5.40
C THR A 11 -6.16 -3.20 5.45
N VAL A 12 -4.85 -3.47 5.41
CA VAL A 12 -3.82 -2.41 5.35
C VAL A 12 -3.99 -1.54 4.10
N ILE A 13 -4.15 -2.16 2.92
CA ILE A 13 -4.38 -1.44 1.67
C ILE A 13 -5.64 -0.57 1.77
N ALA A 14 -6.75 -1.14 2.26
CA ALA A 14 -8.01 -0.41 2.39
C ALA A 14 -7.88 0.81 3.30
N ASN A 15 -7.23 0.66 4.46
CA ASN A 15 -7.01 1.77 5.39
C ASN A 15 -6.15 2.88 4.77
N SER A 16 -5.05 2.51 4.11
CA SER A 16 -4.16 3.48 3.47
C SER A 16 -4.83 4.19 2.28
N VAL A 17 -5.61 3.47 1.47
CA VAL A 17 -6.35 4.07 0.35
C VAL A 17 -7.45 4.99 0.85
N ASN A 18 -8.19 4.62 1.89
CA ASN A 18 -9.21 5.49 2.48
C ASN A 18 -8.60 6.80 2.99
N ALA A 19 -7.46 6.74 3.69
CA ALA A 19 -6.75 7.95 4.11
C ALA A 19 -6.30 8.82 2.92
N LEU A 20 -5.88 8.22 1.80
CA LEU A 20 -5.54 8.96 0.58
C LEU A 20 -6.76 9.59 -0.09
N LEU A 21 -7.91 8.90 -0.06
CA LEU A 21 -9.17 9.43 -0.60
C LEU A 21 -9.64 10.66 0.18
N GLU A 22 -9.52 10.65 1.51
CA GLU A 22 -9.82 11.81 2.36
C GLU A 22 -8.95 13.02 2.01
N MET A 23 -7.73 12.81 1.54
CA MET A 23 -6.80 13.88 1.14
C MET A 23 -7.05 14.42 -0.27
N GLN A 24 -7.99 13.85 -1.05
CA GLN A 24 -8.33 14.36 -2.38
C GLN A 24 -9.06 15.71 -2.35
N GLU A 25 -9.61 16.10 -1.20
CA GLU A 25 -10.28 17.41 -1.05
C GLU A 25 -9.28 18.58 -0.96
N LEU A 26 -7.98 18.29 -0.76
CA LEU A 26 -6.95 19.30 -0.67
C LEU A 26 -6.67 19.94 -2.03
N THR A 27 -6.52 21.25 -2.03
CA THR A 27 -5.97 21.98 -3.18
C THR A 27 -4.48 21.70 -3.32
N HIS A 28 -3.95 21.96 -4.51
CA HIS A 28 -2.51 21.84 -4.78
C HIS A 28 -1.67 22.71 -3.83
N ASP A 29 -2.12 23.94 -3.53
CA ASP A 29 -1.36 24.84 -2.65
C ASP A 29 -1.33 24.35 -1.21
N GLU A 30 -2.45 23.84 -0.68
CA GLU A 30 -2.50 23.22 0.65
C GLU A 30 -1.58 22.00 0.73
N PHE A 31 -1.57 21.19 -0.34
CA PHE A 31 -0.70 20.02 -0.42
C PHE A 31 0.78 20.39 -0.47
N VAL A 32 1.19 21.38 -1.28
CA VAL A 32 2.61 21.70 -1.46
C VAL A 32 3.22 22.41 -0.25
N HIS A 33 2.44 23.25 0.45
CA HIS A 33 2.95 24.07 1.54
C HIS A 33 2.98 23.36 2.91
N ASP A 34 2.28 22.22 3.05
CA ASP A 34 2.31 21.44 4.28
C ASP A 34 3.14 20.15 4.12
N TRP A 35 4.35 20.15 4.69
CA TRP A 35 5.25 19.01 4.62
C TRP A 35 4.72 17.78 5.39
N ILE A 36 3.89 17.98 6.42
CA ILE A 36 3.28 16.88 7.21
C ILE A 36 2.25 16.16 6.33
N ILE A 37 1.42 16.92 5.62
CA ILE A 37 0.45 16.37 4.66
C ILE A 37 1.19 15.57 3.59
N ARG A 38 2.24 16.13 2.96
CA ARG A 38 3.02 15.42 1.93
C ARG A 38 3.61 14.12 2.46
N THR A 39 4.26 14.17 3.62
CA THR A 39 4.87 13.00 4.25
C THR A 39 3.83 11.93 4.56
N SER A 40 2.64 12.34 5.01
CA SER A 40 1.52 11.44 5.29
C SER A 40 0.99 10.77 4.01
N VAL A 41 0.81 11.52 2.93
CA VAL A 41 0.41 10.98 1.61
C VAL A 41 1.45 9.99 1.08
N GLU A 42 2.72 10.39 1.05
CA GLU A 42 3.83 9.54 0.61
C GLU A 42 3.89 8.23 1.41
N ARG A 43 3.70 8.31 2.73
CA ARG A 43 3.70 7.13 3.60
C ARG A 43 2.52 6.21 3.32
N ASN A 44 1.31 6.75 3.14
CA ASN A 44 0.14 5.93 2.82
C ASN A 44 0.28 5.22 1.47
N PHE A 45 0.83 5.89 0.45
CA PHE A 45 1.17 5.24 -0.82
C PHE A 45 2.18 4.12 -0.63
N GLN A 46 3.29 4.39 0.08
CA GLN A 46 4.33 3.39 0.34
C GLN A 46 3.76 2.14 1.03
N VAL A 47 2.93 2.33 2.06
CA VAL A 47 2.31 1.23 2.82
C VAL A 47 1.37 0.41 1.94
N ALA A 48 0.52 1.06 1.15
CA ALA A 48 -0.41 0.37 0.25
C ALA A 48 0.32 -0.46 -0.81
N ILE A 49 1.36 0.11 -1.43
CA ILE A 49 2.19 -0.58 -2.44
C ILE A 49 2.90 -1.78 -1.81
N GLN A 50 3.53 -1.59 -0.64
CA GLN A 50 4.23 -2.68 0.04
C GLN A 50 3.28 -3.82 0.41
N ALA A 51 2.09 -3.52 0.93
CA ALA A 51 1.10 -4.53 1.26
C ALA A 51 0.62 -5.31 0.01
N ALA A 52 0.52 -4.66 -1.15
CA ALA A 52 0.21 -5.32 -2.40
C ALA A 52 1.33 -6.25 -2.89
N LEU A 53 2.58 -5.81 -2.79
CA LEU A 53 3.76 -6.63 -3.12
C LEU A 53 3.88 -7.85 -2.21
N ASP A 54 3.59 -7.69 -0.92
CA ASP A 54 3.56 -8.80 0.03
C ASP A 54 2.50 -9.85 -0.35
N ILE A 55 1.29 -9.42 -0.75
CA ILE A 55 0.25 -10.33 -1.23
C ILE A 55 0.75 -11.12 -2.45
N GLY A 56 1.37 -10.43 -3.41
CA GLY A 56 1.98 -11.07 -4.58
C GLY A 56 3.02 -12.13 -4.17
N SER A 57 3.87 -11.79 -3.20
CA SER A 57 4.89 -12.71 -2.66
C SER A 57 4.29 -13.95 -2.00
N ILE A 58 3.21 -13.79 -1.23
CA ILE A 58 2.48 -14.92 -0.60
C ILE A 58 1.88 -15.83 -1.68
N ILE A 59 1.25 -15.26 -2.70
CA ILE A 59 0.64 -16.02 -3.80
C ILE A 59 1.70 -16.81 -4.56
N LEU A 60 2.81 -16.15 -4.95
CA LEU A 60 3.92 -16.80 -5.67
C LEU A 60 4.52 -17.95 -4.85
N ALA A 61 4.78 -17.72 -3.56
CA ALA A 61 5.29 -18.75 -2.66
C ALA A 61 4.35 -19.96 -2.56
N ALA A 62 3.03 -19.72 -2.50
CA ALA A 62 2.03 -20.78 -2.45
C ALA A 62 1.90 -21.56 -3.77
N SER A 63 2.14 -20.90 -4.91
CA SER A 63 2.07 -21.52 -6.24
C SER A 63 3.31 -22.36 -6.60
N ARG A 64 4.35 -22.41 -5.74
CA ARG A 64 5.67 -23.04 -6.04
C ARG A 64 6.32 -22.52 -7.33
N VAL A 65 5.87 -21.37 -7.83
CA VAL A 65 6.50 -20.67 -8.93
C VAL A 65 7.70 -19.97 -8.31
N GLN A 66 8.91 -20.25 -8.82
CA GLN A 66 10.11 -19.51 -8.40
C GLN A 66 9.80 -18.01 -8.50
N THR A 67 9.99 -17.29 -7.40
CA THR A 67 10.00 -15.83 -7.42
C THR A 67 10.96 -15.39 -8.53
N PRO A 68 10.54 -14.55 -9.49
CA PRO A 68 11.48 -13.96 -10.44
C PRO A 68 12.57 -13.27 -9.64
N GLY A 69 13.81 -13.66 -9.87
CA GLY A 69 14.98 -13.08 -9.23
C GLY A 69 14.97 -11.56 -9.37
N GLU A 70 15.40 -10.91 -8.29
CA GLU A 70 15.46 -9.47 -8.06
C GLU A 70 15.91 -8.67 -9.30
N TYR A 71 15.26 -7.52 -9.53
CA TYR A 71 15.71 -6.48 -10.46
C TYR A 71 16.84 -5.65 -9.84
#